data_AF-A0A831XX71-F1
#
_entry.id   AF-A0A831XX71-F1
#
_cell.length_a   1.000
_cell.length_b   1.000
_cell.length_c   1.000
_cell.angle_alpha   90.00
_cell.angle_beta   90.00
_cell.angle_gamma   90.00
#
_symmetry.space_group_name_H-M   'P 1'
#
loop_
_entity.id
_entity.type
_entity.pdbx_description
1 polymer ?
#
loop_
_entity_poly.entity_id
_entity_poly.type
_entity_poly.pdbx_seq_one_letter_code
_entity_poly.pdbx_strand_id
1 'polypeptide(L)'
;MLPREKSVMGILTSSYLLAVATSLPRLTPLPLAVAAAAYLLHLLTFDSVFYARSPMQFYSLTALNFLPYLAAAALGWWSLPAYAIGLLLFASYAVLMHRGRRRAVEGVVTGTALLSSTILLAKAIVIHQLALRDYLLYALFVGYHVATAYYVESRLAFRDVKPHVALYVWIPAVALTAPLWPAALIA
;
A
#
# COMPACT_ATOMS: atom_id res chain seq x y z
N MET A 1 14.96 11.30 2.98
CA MET A 1 15.98 10.27 3.32
C MET A 1 15.37 8.91 2.97
N LEU A 2 16.16 7.91 2.61
CA LEU A 2 15.61 6.56 2.37
C LEU A 2 15.10 5.94 3.67
N PRO A 3 14.07 5.07 3.64
CA PRO A 3 13.53 4.44 4.84
C PRO A 3 14.58 3.60 5.57
N ARG A 4 14.63 3.72 6.90
CA ARG A 4 15.46 2.85 7.77
C ARG A 4 15.05 1.38 7.67
N GLU A 5 13.74 1.14 7.52
CA GLU A 5 13.18 -0.20 7.34
C GLU A 5 13.27 -0.61 5.87
N LYS A 6 14.18 -1.56 5.56
CA LYS A 6 14.39 -2.03 4.18
C LYS A 6 13.14 -2.66 3.56
N SER A 7 12.29 -3.28 4.36
CA SER A 7 10.99 -3.82 3.93
C SER A 7 10.09 -2.73 3.34
N VAL A 8 10.08 -1.54 3.92
CA VAL A 8 9.26 -0.41 3.44
C VAL A 8 9.73 0.06 2.07
N MET A 9 11.04 0.18 1.87
CA MET A 9 11.62 0.46 0.57
C MET A 9 11.22 -0.61 -0.45
N GLY A 10 11.29 -1.89 -0.07
CA GLY A 10 10.85 -3.01 -0.90
C GLY A 10 9.38 -2.91 -1.30
N ILE A 11 8.49 -2.66 -0.34
CA ILE A 11 7.05 -2.51 -0.57
C ILE A 11 6.75 -1.36 -1.51
N LEU A 12 7.28 -0.16 -1.23
CA LEU A 12 7.00 1.02 -2.05
C LEU A 12 7.55 0.88 -3.48
N THR A 13 8.78 0.38 -3.61
CA THR A 13 9.41 0.18 -4.91
C THR A 13 8.67 -0.88 -5.72
N SER A 14 8.35 -2.02 -5.11
CA SER A 14 7.61 -3.09 -5.80
C SER A 14 6.18 -2.66 -6.14
N SER A 15 5.52 -1.89 -5.27
CA SER A 15 4.18 -1.33 -5.56
C SER A 15 4.21 -0.44 -6.80
N TYR A 16 5.18 0.47 -6.88
CA TYR A 16 5.35 1.35 -8.04
C TYR A 16 5.71 0.56 -9.30
N LEU A 17 6.72 -0.30 -9.24
CA LEU A 17 7.18 -1.08 -10.40
C LEU A 17 6.09 -2.03 -10.91
N LEU A 18 5.33 -2.68 -10.03
CA LEU A 18 4.24 -3.55 -10.43
C LEU A 18 3.09 -2.77 -11.08
N ALA A 19 2.77 -1.58 -10.55
CA ALA A 19 1.80 -0.68 -11.18
C ALA A 19 2.23 -0.27 -12.60
N VAL A 20 3.51 0.08 -12.79
CA VAL A 20 4.08 0.45 -14.10
C VAL A 20 4.11 -0.75 -15.05
N ALA A 21 4.66 -1.89 -14.62
CA ALA A 21 4.82 -3.10 -15.43
C ALA A 21 3.47 -3.61 -15.95
N THR A 22 2.44 -3.56 -15.10
CA THR A 22 1.09 -4.01 -15.47
C THR A 22 0.26 -2.95 -16.20
N SER A 23 0.91 -1.85 -16.60
CA SER A 23 0.32 -0.71 -17.33
C SER A 23 1.10 -0.36 -18.61
N LEU A 24 2.14 -1.11 -18.97
CA LEU A 24 3.05 -0.83 -20.10
C LEU A 24 2.36 -0.36 -21.39
N PRO A 25 1.27 -0.98 -21.87
CA PRO A 25 0.63 -0.58 -23.13
C PRO A 25 -0.05 0.79 -23.10
N ARG A 26 -0.25 1.36 -21.90
CA ARG A 26 -1.01 2.60 -21.69
C ARG A 26 -0.18 3.70 -21.03
N LEU A 27 1.13 3.51 -20.89
CA LEU A 27 1.99 4.50 -20.24
C LEU A 27 2.08 5.76 -21.09
N THR A 28 1.83 6.89 -20.43
CA THR A 28 2.10 8.21 -20.98
C THR A 28 3.05 8.97 -20.04
N PRO A 29 3.93 9.85 -20.55
CA PRO A 29 5.00 10.44 -19.74
C PRO A 29 4.51 11.22 -18.52
N LEU A 30 3.41 11.96 -18.66
CA LEU A 30 2.95 12.88 -17.62
C LEU A 30 2.28 12.16 -16.42
N PRO A 31 1.28 11.26 -16.61
CA PRO A 31 0.78 10.42 -15.52
C PRO A 31 1.86 9.57 -14.86
N LEU A 32 2.82 9.06 -15.65
CA LEU A 32 3.96 8.32 -15.11
C LEU A 32 4.83 9.20 -14.21
N ALA A 33 5.12 10.44 -14.61
CA ALA A 33 5.88 11.38 -13.81
C ALA A 33 5.15 11.73 -12.50
N VAL A 34 3.82 11.90 -12.52
CA VAL A 34 3.03 12.13 -11.30
C VAL A 34 3.05 10.91 -10.38
N ALA A 35 2.90 9.71 -10.92
CA ALA A 35 2.99 8.47 -10.15
C ALA A 35 4.40 8.27 -9.55
N ALA A 36 5.45 8.60 -10.31
CA ALA A 36 6.83 8.58 -9.83
C ALA A 36 7.07 9.62 -8.72
N ALA A 37 6.52 10.82 -8.86
CA ALA A 37 6.59 11.85 -7.82
C ALA A 37 5.89 11.39 -6.53
N ALA A 38 4.72 10.76 -6.65
CA ALA A 38 4.03 10.15 -5.50
C ALA A 38 4.89 9.09 -4.82
N TYR A 39 5.44 8.15 -5.59
CA TYR A 39 6.36 7.13 -5.10
C TYR A 39 7.58 7.72 -4.38
N LEU A 40 8.25 8.69 -5.00
CA LEU A 40 9.43 9.33 -4.43
C LEU A 40 9.10 10.10 -3.15
N LEU A 41 7.97 10.79 -3.10
CA LEU A 41 7.52 11.48 -1.89
C LEU A 41 7.28 10.49 -0.75
N HIS A 42 6.54 9.40 -0.99
CA HIS A 42 6.35 8.36 0.01
C HIS A 42 7.68 7.79 0.50
N LEU A 43 8.57 7.45 -0.43
CA LEU A 43 9.88 6.89 -0.11
C LEU A 43 10.73 7.83 0.74
N LEU A 44 10.78 9.11 0.37
CA LEU A 44 11.67 10.09 0.99
C LEU A 44 11.14 10.66 2.31
N THR A 45 9.83 10.58 2.53
CA THR A 45 9.15 11.13 3.71
C THR A 45 8.62 10.07 4.67
N PHE A 46 8.65 8.79 4.31
CA PHE A 46 8.12 7.70 5.13
C PHE A 46 8.60 7.77 6.58
N ASP A 47 9.92 7.81 6.82
CA ASP A 47 10.47 7.84 8.18
C ASP A 47 10.00 9.09 8.94
N SER A 48 9.88 10.23 8.27
CA SER A 48 9.42 11.47 8.90
C SER A 48 7.93 11.40 9.27
N VAL A 49 7.10 10.82 8.42
CA VAL A 49 5.66 10.59 8.70
C VAL A 49 5.52 9.58 9.82
N PHE A 50 6.21 8.44 9.71
CA PHE A 50 6.16 7.37 10.68
C PHE A 50 6.64 7.89 12.03
N TYR A 51 7.84 8.43 12.14
CA TYR A 51 8.41 8.92 13.40
C TYR A 51 8.02 10.36 13.77
N ALA A 52 6.90 10.86 13.24
CA ALA A 52 6.39 12.19 13.60
C ALA A 52 6.24 12.34 15.12
N ARG A 53 6.76 13.45 15.66
CA ARG A 53 6.79 13.76 17.09
C ARG A 53 5.53 14.47 17.58
N SER A 54 4.71 14.98 16.66
CA SER A 54 3.45 15.64 16.97
C SER A 54 2.38 15.32 15.92
N PRO A 55 1.09 15.41 16.27
CA PRO A 55 -0.01 15.29 15.31
C PRO A 55 0.11 16.26 14.15
N MET A 56 0.51 17.51 14.42
CA MET A 56 0.71 18.52 13.39
C MET A 56 1.78 18.09 12.38
N GLN A 57 2.93 17.60 12.86
CA GLN A 57 3.99 17.11 11.97
C GLN A 57 3.50 15.95 11.10
N PHE A 58 2.78 15.00 11.71
CA PHE A 58 2.19 13.87 10.98
C PHE A 58 1.27 14.36 9.86
N TYR A 59 0.26 15.17 10.20
CA TYR A 59 -0.73 15.63 9.23
C TYR A 59 -0.16 16.52 8.13
N SER A 60 0.80 17.40 8.44
CA SER A 60 1.46 18.23 7.42
C SER A 60 2.26 17.38 6.43
N LEU A 61 3.00 16.39 6.91
CA LEU A 61 3.76 15.49 6.03
C LEU A 61 2.84 14.57 5.24
N THR A 62 1.76 14.09 5.84
CA THR A 62 0.77 13.30 5.11
C THR A 62 0.06 14.16 4.04
N ALA A 63 -0.31 15.40 4.34
CA ALA A 63 -0.89 16.32 3.35
C ALA A 63 0.05 16.53 2.16
N LEU A 64 1.36 16.66 2.40
CA LEU A 64 2.38 16.70 1.35
C LEU A 64 2.36 15.43 0.48
N ASN A 65 2.25 14.25 1.10
CA ASN A 65 2.14 12.98 0.38
C ASN A 65 0.81 12.85 -0.40
N PHE A 66 -0.22 13.62 -0.04
CA PHE A 66 -1.48 13.64 -0.77
C PHE A 66 -1.46 14.51 -2.04
N LEU A 67 -0.52 15.45 -2.16
CA LEU A 67 -0.51 16.40 -3.29
C LEU A 67 -0.49 15.73 -4.68
N PRO A 68 0.31 14.68 -4.94
CA PRO A 68 0.30 14.03 -6.25
C PRO A 68 -1.04 13.39 -6.59
N TYR A 69 -1.77 12.88 -5.59
CA TYR A 69 -3.09 12.29 -5.78
C TYR A 69 -4.15 13.36 -6.00
N LEU A 70 -4.06 14.51 -5.32
CA LEU A 70 -4.94 15.65 -5.58
C LEU A 70 -4.72 16.21 -6.98
N ALA A 71 -3.46 16.36 -7.40
CA ALA A 71 -3.12 16.79 -8.75
C ALA A 71 -3.66 15.81 -9.81
N ALA A 72 -3.46 14.50 -9.60
CA ALA A 72 -4.01 13.49 -10.48
C ALA A 72 -5.54 13.52 -10.53
N ALA A 73 -6.21 13.67 -9.38
CA ALA A 73 -7.67 13.77 -9.31
C ALA A 73 -8.20 15.00 -10.07
N ALA A 74 -7.56 16.16 -9.92
CA ALA A 74 -7.91 17.39 -10.64
C ALA A 74 -7.77 17.25 -12.16
N LEU A 75 -6.87 16.40 -12.62
CA LEU A 75 -6.64 16.09 -14.04
C LEU A 75 -7.48 14.92 -14.56
N GLY A 76 -8.38 14.36 -13.73
CA GLY A 76 -9.21 13.21 -14.09
C GLY A 76 -8.47 11.86 -14.07
N TRP A 77 -7.25 11.80 -13.55
CA TRP A 77 -6.41 10.60 -13.47
C TRP A 77 -6.59 9.85 -12.16
N TRP A 78 -7.81 9.40 -11.90
CA TRP A 78 -8.15 8.74 -10.65
C TRP A 78 -9.24 7.71 -10.85
N SER A 79 -9.35 6.82 -9.85
CA SER A 79 -10.37 5.79 -9.76
C SER A 79 -11.02 5.89 -8.39
N LEU A 80 -12.34 6.10 -8.36
CA LEU A 80 -13.09 6.26 -7.12
C LEU A 80 -12.86 5.10 -6.14
N PRO A 81 -12.98 3.82 -6.54
CA PRO A 81 -12.71 2.71 -5.61
C PRO A 81 -11.27 2.69 -5.09
N ALA A 82 -10.28 2.97 -5.95
CA ALA A 82 -8.87 2.98 -5.51
C ALA A 82 -8.60 4.06 -4.45
N TYR A 83 -9.12 5.27 -4.68
CA TYR A 83 -8.96 6.39 -3.74
C TYR A 83 -9.74 6.15 -2.45
N ALA A 84 -10.94 5.58 -2.53
CA ALA A 84 -11.72 5.20 -1.35
C ALA A 84 -10.99 4.16 -0.49
N ILE A 85 -10.39 3.13 -1.11
CA ILE A 85 -9.57 2.13 -0.42
C ILE A 85 -8.37 2.79 0.27
N GLY A 86 -7.63 3.64 -0.46
CA GLY A 86 -6.48 4.36 0.11
C GLY A 86 -6.86 5.26 1.28
N LEU A 87 -7.97 6.00 1.16
CA LEU A 87 -8.49 6.86 2.22
C LEU A 87 -8.92 6.04 3.45
N LEU A 88 -9.60 4.92 3.27
CA LEU A 88 -10.03 4.04 4.36
C LEU A 88 -8.84 3.45 5.12
N LEU A 89 -7.81 2.98 4.40
CA LEU A 89 -6.59 2.49 5.01
C LEU A 89 -5.83 3.60 5.74
N PHE A 90 -5.75 4.79 5.16
CA PHE A 90 -5.14 5.95 5.80
C PHE A 90 -5.89 6.35 7.08
N ALA A 91 -7.22 6.47 7.02
CA ALA A 91 -8.05 6.81 8.17
C ALA A 91 -7.90 5.77 9.28
N SER A 92 -7.92 4.48 8.93
CA SER A 92 -7.70 3.38 9.89
C SER A 92 -6.32 3.48 10.54
N TYR A 93 -5.28 3.72 9.75
CA TYR A 93 -3.92 3.89 10.27
C TYR A 93 -3.78 5.13 11.16
N ALA A 94 -4.39 6.25 10.77
CA ALA A 94 -4.40 7.48 11.57
C ALA A 94 -5.09 7.29 12.92
N VAL A 95 -6.22 6.56 12.97
CA VAL A 95 -6.89 6.20 14.23
C VAL A 95 -5.97 5.36 15.11
N LEU A 96 -5.28 4.36 14.56
CA LEU A 96 -4.33 3.54 15.32
C LEU A 96 -3.14 4.34 15.82
N MET A 97 -2.64 5.29 15.03
CA MET A 97 -1.58 6.21 15.40
C MET A 97 -1.99 7.05 16.63
N HIS A 98 -3.17 7.68 16.59
CA HIS A 98 -3.68 8.50 17.70
C HIS A 98 -3.97 7.70 18.96
N ARG A 99 -4.27 6.41 18.83
CA ARG A 99 -4.42 5.50 19.97
C ARG A 99 -3.07 4.98 20.51
N GLY A 100 -1.94 5.43 19.98
CA GLY A 100 -0.61 4.93 20.35
C GLY A 100 -0.31 3.51 19.87
N ARG A 101 -1.18 2.94 19.01
CA ARG A 101 -1.14 1.54 18.54
C ARG A 101 -0.36 1.37 17.24
N ARG A 102 0.37 2.39 16.79
CA ARG A 102 1.21 2.37 15.59
C ARG A 102 2.21 1.20 15.52
N ARG A 103 2.77 0.80 16.67
CA ARG A 103 3.73 -0.29 16.81
C ARG A 103 3.07 -1.55 17.36
N ALA A 104 1.75 -1.58 17.51
CA ALA A 104 1.05 -2.82 17.80
C ALA A 104 0.75 -3.57 16.51
N VAL A 105 0.32 -4.82 16.61
CA VAL A 105 0.17 -5.73 15.47
C VAL A 105 -0.75 -5.13 14.41
N GLU A 106 -1.92 -4.65 14.82
CA GLU A 106 -2.86 -3.97 13.92
C GLU A 106 -2.29 -2.70 13.29
N GLY A 107 -1.41 -1.97 14.00
CA GLY A 107 -0.73 -0.78 13.45
C GLY A 107 0.25 -1.15 12.36
N VAL A 108 1.07 -2.18 12.59
CA VAL A 108 2.03 -2.70 11.62
C VAL A 108 1.27 -3.25 10.40
N VAL A 109 0.28 -4.10 10.61
CA VAL A 109 -0.51 -4.72 9.54
C VAL A 109 -1.27 -3.68 8.71
N THR A 110 -1.94 -2.72 9.35
CA THR A 110 -2.67 -1.65 8.64
C THR A 110 -1.69 -0.73 7.91
N GLY A 111 -0.54 -0.44 8.50
CA GLY A 111 0.52 0.33 7.85
C GLY A 111 1.07 -0.39 6.61
N THR A 112 1.32 -1.70 6.71
CA THR A 112 1.74 -2.54 5.58
C THR A 112 0.68 -2.56 4.48
N ALA A 113 -0.60 -2.71 4.83
CA ALA A 113 -1.70 -2.64 3.87
C ALA A 113 -1.76 -1.26 3.18
N LEU A 114 -1.64 -0.18 3.94
CA LEU A 114 -1.60 1.19 3.41
C LEU A 114 -0.43 1.39 2.44
N LEU A 115 0.78 1.00 2.81
CA LEU A 115 1.96 1.13 1.96
C LEU A 115 1.82 0.32 0.67
N SER A 116 1.42 -0.94 0.78
CA SER A 116 1.24 -1.82 -0.39
C SER A 116 0.06 -1.38 -1.26
N SER A 117 -0.94 -0.68 -0.70
CA SER A 117 -2.07 -0.12 -1.47
C SER A 117 -1.67 1.00 -2.44
N THR A 118 -0.46 1.55 -2.30
CA THR A 118 0.07 2.53 -3.26
C THR A 118 0.13 1.97 -4.69
N ILE A 119 0.17 0.65 -4.87
CA ILE A 119 0.03 0.01 -6.19
C ILE A 119 -1.26 0.45 -6.91
N LEU A 120 -2.41 0.43 -6.23
CA LEU A 120 -3.69 0.82 -6.82
C LEU A 120 -3.71 2.31 -7.14
N LEU A 121 -3.17 3.14 -6.24
CA LEU A 121 -3.15 4.59 -6.43
C LEU A 121 -2.24 4.97 -7.59
N ALA A 122 -1.03 4.42 -7.66
CA ALA A 122 -0.11 4.63 -8.78
C ALA A 122 -0.74 4.15 -10.09
N LYS A 123 -1.38 2.97 -10.08
CA LYS A 123 -2.04 2.44 -11.26
C LYS A 123 -3.24 3.30 -11.69
N ALA A 124 -4.03 3.80 -10.75
CA ALA A 124 -5.14 4.71 -11.03
C ALA A 124 -4.65 6.03 -11.66
N ILE A 125 -3.51 6.57 -11.24
CA ILE A 125 -2.89 7.72 -11.89
C ILE A 125 -2.54 7.39 -13.34
N VAL A 126 -1.92 6.23 -13.58
CA VAL A 126 -1.34 5.89 -14.88
C VAL A 126 -2.37 5.45 -15.92
N ILE A 127 -3.35 4.62 -15.55
CA ILE A 127 -4.33 4.06 -16.51
C ILE A 127 -5.75 4.57 -16.34
N HIS A 128 -6.01 5.36 -15.28
CA HIS A 128 -7.27 6.03 -14.95
C HIS A 128 -8.43 5.09 -14.59
N GLN A 129 -8.72 4.12 -15.46
CA GLN A 129 -9.75 3.11 -15.29
C GLN A 129 -9.15 1.74 -14.97
N LEU A 130 -9.40 1.30 -13.75
CA LEU A 130 -8.98 -0.01 -13.26
C LEU A 130 -10.03 -1.06 -13.62
N ALA A 131 -9.59 -2.17 -14.19
CA ALA A 131 -10.43 -3.34 -14.44
C ALA A 131 -10.45 -4.27 -13.21
N LEU A 132 -11.39 -5.21 -13.16
CA LEU A 132 -11.47 -6.21 -12.08
C LEU A 132 -10.12 -6.89 -11.81
N ARG A 133 -9.37 -7.23 -12.87
CA ARG A 133 -8.06 -7.86 -12.75
C ARG A 133 -7.06 -7.07 -11.91
N ASP A 134 -7.15 -5.74 -11.92
CA ASP A 134 -6.25 -4.86 -11.20
C ASP A 134 -6.54 -4.90 -9.69
N TYR A 135 -7.81 -5.02 -9.32
CA TYR A 135 -8.23 -5.21 -7.93
C TYR A 135 -7.91 -6.60 -7.40
N LEU A 136 -7.99 -7.64 -8.22
CA LEU A 136 -7.58 -8.99 -7.84
C LEU A 136 -6.05 -9.07 -7.67
N LEU A 137 -5.28 -8.47 -8.57
CA LEU A 137 -3.83 -8.34 -8.40
C LEU A 137 -3.47 -7.57 -7.13
N TYR A 138 -4.18 -6.46 -6.87
CA TYR A 138 -4.04 -5.73 -5.61
C TYR A 138 -4.33 -6.61 -4.40
N ALA A 139 -5.42 -7.39 -4.40
CA ALA A 139 -5.79 -8.24 -3.28
C ALA A 139 -4.70 -9.28 -2.98
N LEU A 140 -4.11 -9.88 -4.02
CA LEU A 140 -2.97 -10.79 -3.87
C LEU A 140 -1.73 -10.07 -3.34
N PHE A 141 -1.39 -8.92 -3.92
CA PHE A 141 -0.19 -8.19 -3.56
C PHE A 141 -0.23 -7.64 -2.13
N VAL A 142 -1.36 -7.04 -1.74
CA VAL A 142 -1.58 -6.59 -0.35
C VAL A 142 -1.69 -7.79 0.57
N GLY A 143 -2.43 -8.83 0.18
CA GLY A 143 -2.59 -10.07 0.95
C GLY A 143 -1.24 -10.73 1.27
N TYR A 144 -0.32 -10.78 0.29
CA TYR A 144 1.06 -11.25 0.49
C TYR A 144 1.80 -10.47 1.58
N HIS A 145 1.78 -9.14 1.49
CA HIS A 145 2.49 -8.28 2.44
C HIS A 145 1.87 -8.31 3.83
N VAL A 146 0.54 -8.32 3.91
CA VAL A 146 -0.22 -8.42 5.17
C VAL A 146 0.00 -9.79 5.82
N ALA A 147 -0.06 -10.89 5.05
CA ALA A 147 0.25 -12.22 5.56
C ALA A 147 1.69 -12.32 6.07
N THR A 148 2.64 -11.71 5.35
CA THR A 148 4.05 -11.65 5.76
C THR A 148 4.22 -10.82 7.04
N ALA A 149 3.51 -9.69 7.18
CA ALA A 149 3.51 -8.90 8.41
C ALA A 149 2.98 -9.71 9.59
N TYR A 150 1.84 -10.40 9.44
CA TYR A 150 1.33 -11.31 10.48
C TYR A 150 2.31 -12.44 10.81
N TYR A 151 2.96 -13.01 9.81
CA TYR A 151 3.97 -14.04 10.00
C TYR A 151 5.11 -13.51 10.87
N VAL A 152 5.71 -12.38 10.51
CA VAL A 152 6.79 -11.76 11.28
C VAL A 152 6.35 -11.44 12.70
N GLU A 153 5.19 -10.80 12.86
CA GLU A 153 4.64 -10.46 14.18
C GLU A 153 4.39 -11.70 15.04
N SER A 154 4.01 -12.85 14.45
CA SER A 154 3.86 -14.12 15.18
C SER A 154 5.16 -14.77 15.65
N ARG A 155 6.31 -14.33 15.12
CA ARG A 155 7.64 -14.84 15.52
C ARG A 155 8.29 -14.01 16.62
N LEU A 156 7.74 -12.85 16.95
CA LEU A 156 8.28 -11.98 17.99
C LEU A 156 7.80 -12.47 19.37
N ALA A 157 8.74 -12.78 20.26
CA ALA A 157 8.45 -13.35 21.58
C ALA A 157 7.54 -12.48 22.48
N PHE A 158 7.46 -11.18 22.21
CA PHE A 158 6.66 -10.20 22.96
C PHE A 158 5.29 -9.91 22.30
N ARG A 159 4.90 -10.68 21.29
CA ARG A 159 3.62 -10.53 20.58
C ARG A 159 2.73 -11.74 20.82
N ASP A 160 1.45 -11.47 20.99
CA ASP A 160 0.41 -12.50 21.08
C ASP A 160 -0.31 -12.63 19.73
N VAL A 161 0.37 -13.24 18.76
CA VAL A 161 -0.18 -13.52 17.42
C VAL A 161 0.06 -14.97 17.08
N LYS A 162 -1.02 -15.69 16.77
CA LYS A 162 -0.91 -17.10 16.39
C LYS A 162 -0.31 -17.23 14.98
N PRO A 163 0.65 -18.16 14.75
CA PRO A 163 1.30 -18.32 13.45
C PRO A 163 0.36 -18.57 12.26
N HIS A 164 -0.79 -19.21 12.51
CA HIS A 164 -1.77 -19.52 11.46
C HIS A 164 -2.57 -18.30 10.97
N VAL A 165 -2.51 -17.15 11.66
CA VAL A 165 -3.20 -15.93 11.20
C VAL A 165 -2.68 -15.51 9.82
N ALA A 166 -1.38 -15.69 9.56
CA ALA A 166 -0.81 -15.45 8.24
C ALA A 166 -1.46 -16.31 7.15
N LEU A 167 -1.77 -17.58 7.45
CA LEU A 167 -2.44 -18.48 6.51
C LEU A 167 -3.90 -18.07 6.26
N TYR A 168 -4.61 -17.63 7.29
CA TYR A 168 -5.99 -17.13 7.16
C TYR A 168 -6.10 -15.87 6.31
N VAL A 169 -5.03 -15.08 6.21
CA VAL A 169 -4.96 -13.95 5.28
C VAL A 169 -4.52 -14.40 3.89
N TRP A 170 -3.51 -15.27 3.80
CA TRP A 170 -2.89 -15.66 2.54
C TRP A 170 -3.82 -16.51 1.67
N ILE A 171 -4.47 -17.53 2.23
CA ILE A 171 -5.31 -18.47 1.47
C ILE A 171 -6.44 -17.74 0.71
N PRO A 172 -7.23 -16.85 1.35
CA PRO A 172 -8.22 -16.07 0.62
C PRO A 172 -7.62 -15.17 -0.47
N ALA A 173 -6.46 -14.55 -0.22
CA ALA A 173 -5.81 -13.68 -1.20
C ALA A 173 -5.40 -14.44 -2.47
N VAL A 174 -4.86 -15.66 -2.32
CA VAL A 174 -4.54 -16.55 -3.44
C VAL A 174 -5.81 -17.01 -4.16
N ALA A 175 -6.82 -17.45 -3.40
CA ALA A 175 -8.09 -17.92 -3.96
C ALA A 175 -8.79 -16.85 -4.82
N LEU A 176 -8.72 -15.58 -4.42
CA LEU A 176 -9.27 -14.46 -5.19
C LEU A 176 -8.58 -14.27 -6.55
N THR A 177 -7.34 -14.72 -6.71
CA THR A 177 -6.62 -14.64 -7.99
C THR A 177 -6.71 -15.87 -8.87
N ALA A 178 -7.29 -16.96 -8.37
CA ALA A 178 -7.51 -18.17 -9.16
C ALA A 178 -8.23 -17.93 -10.51
N PRO A 179 -9.23 -17.02 -10.62
CA PRO A 179 -9.86 -16.72 -11.90
C PRO A 179 -8.93 -16.07 -12.92
N LEU A 180 -7.86 -15.40 -12.48
CA LEU A 180 -6.88 -14.76 -13.36
C LEU A 180 -5.71 -15.67 -13.69
N TRP A 181 -5.31 -16.51 -12.73
CA TRP A 181 -4.16 -17.38 -12.83
C TRP A 181 -4.45 -18.68 -12.07
N PRO A 182 -5.09 -19.67 -12.70
CA PRO A 182 -5.48 -20.92 -12.02
C PRO A 182 -4.30 -21.65 -11.38
N ALA A 183 -3.10 -21.57 -11.98
CA ALA A 183 -1.89 -22.17 -11.42
C ALA A 183 -1.42 -21.51 -10.11
N ALA A 184 -1.98 -20.36 -9.70
CA ALA A 184 -1.68 -19.75 -8.40
C ALA A 184 -2.21 -20.61 -7.23
N LEU A 185 -3.18 -21.50 -7.48
CA LEU A 185 -3.70 -22.45 -6.50
C LEU A 185 -2.76 -23.63 -6.17
N ILE A 186 -1.66 -23.77 -6.92
CA ILE A 186 -0.69 -24.88 -6.76
C ILE A 186 0.48 -24.46 -5.84
N ALA A 187 0.59 -23.17 -5.50
CA ALA A 187 1.62 -22.58 -4.65
C ALA A 187 1.19 -22.54 -3.17
#